data_AF-A0A3N2FVN2-F1
#
_entry.id   AF-A0A3N2FVN2-F1
#
_cell.length_a   1.000
_cell.length_b   1.000
_cell.length_c   1.000
_cell.angle_alpha   90.00
_cell.angle_beta   90.00
_cell.angle_gamma   90.00
#
_symmetry.space_group_name_H-M   'P 1'
#
loop_
_entity.id
_entity.type
_entity.pdbx_description
1 polymer ?
#
loop_
_entity_poly.entity_id
_entity_poly.type
_entity_poly.pdbx_seq_one_letter_code
_entity_poly.pdbx_strand_id
1 'polypeptide(L)' 'MPVLQLVLYLVDDPEQRAHACTFHGDRHKLAHDLETRQFLPVARGPEQYSVVAVNRIQRVEFERVDADAQPLSDTVAC' A
#
# COMPACT_ATOMS: atom_id res chain seq x y z
N MET A 1 -1.98 -2.07 -16.28
CA MET A 1 -2.90 -1.40 -15.34
C MET A 1 -2.07 -0.49 -14.44
N PRO A 2 -2.55 0.70 -14.05
CA PRO A 2 -1.82 1.57 -13.13
C PRO A 2 -1.64 0.88 -11.78
N VAL A 3 -0.48 1.10 -11.15
CA VAL A 3 -0.11 0.53 -9.85
C VAL A 3 0.41 1.66 -8.97
N LEU A 4 -0.03 1.67 -7.72
CA LEU A 4 0.45 2.60 -6.69
C LEU A 4 1.21 1.82 -5.63
N GLN A 5 2.36 2.35 -5.22
CA GLN A 5 3.03 1.90 -4.01
C GLN A 5 2.49 2.71 -2.85
N LEU A 6 1.84 2.04 -1.91
CA LEU A 6 1.25 2.62 -0.72
C LEU A 6 2.16 2.40 0.49
N VAL A 7 2.29 3.42 1.31
CA VAL A 7 2.87 3.36 2.64
C VAL A 7 1.77 3.72 3.63
N LEU A 8 1.34 2.71 4.40
CA LEU A 8 0.21 2.83 5.32
C LEU A 8 0.71 2.95 6.76
N TYR A 9 0.12 3.89 7.51
CA TYR A 9 0.28 4.00 8.95
C TYR A 9 -1.05 3.63 9.60
N LEU A 10 -1.02 2.68 10.53
CA LEU A 10 -2.22 2.13 11.14
C LEU A 10 -2.36 2.65 12.58
N VAL A 11 -3.59 2.99 12.98
CA VAL A 11 -3.89 3.51 14.33
C VAL A 11 -3.60 2.50 15.44
N ASP A 12 -3.65 1.20 15.12
CA ASP A 12 -3.47 0.11 16.08
C ASP A 12 -1.99 -0.31 16.21
N ASP A 13 -1.07 0.28 15.42
CA ASP A 13 0.35 0.00 15.52
C ASP A 13 1.02 1.01 16.46
N PRO A 14 1.32 0.64 17.73
CA PRO A 14 1.86 1.56 18.73
C PRO A 14 3.26 2.08 18.35
N GLU A 15 3.99 1.36 17.49
CA GLU A 15 5.30 1.74 17.00
C GLU A 15 5.22 2.67 15.77
N GLN A 16 4.00 2.94 15.26
CA GLN A 16 3.75 3.72 14.05
C GLN A 16 4.57 3.23 12.85
N ARG A 17 4.74 1.91 12.74
CA ARG A 17 5.50 1.33 11.63
C ARG A 17 4.78 1.58 10.32
N ALA A 18 5.59 1.89 9.31
CA ALA A 18 5.16 2.03 7.94
C ALA A 18 4.92 0.64 7.32
N HIS A 19 3.73 0.43 6.78
CA HIS A 19 3.36 -0.80 6.08
C HIS A 19 3.36 -0.54 4.57
N ALA A 20 4.45 -0.95 3.90
CA ALA A 20 4.57 -0.86 2.46
C ALA A 20 3.74 -1.95 1.77
N CYS A 21 2.93 -1.55 0.79
CA CYS A 21 2.13 -2.47 0.00
C CYS A 21 1.80 -1.89 -1.38
N THR A 22 1.31 -2.74 -2.27
CA THR A 22 1.00 -2.38 -3.65
C THR A 22 -0.51 -2.39 -3.84
N PHE A 23 -1.03 -1.31 -4.43
CA PHE A 23 -2.43 -1.19 -4.81
C PHE A 23 -2.58 -1.21 -6.33
N HIS A 24 -3.45 -2.09 -6.81
CA HIS A 24 -3.77 -2.22 -8.22
C HIS A 24 -4.91 -1.25 -8.57
N GLY A 25 -4.55 -0.11 -9.15
CA GLY A 25 -5.44 1.00 -9.45
C GLY A 25 -4.70 2.33 -9.54
N ASP A 26 -5.44 3.37 -9.90
CA ASP A 26 -4.95 4.75 -9.86
C ASP A 26 -5.42 5.47 -8.59
N ARG A 27 -5.07 6.76 -8.50
CA ARG A 27 -5.43 7.62 -7.36
C ARG A 27 -6.94 7.81 -7.20
N HIS A 28 -7.69 7.82 -8.30
CA HIS A 28 -9.13 8.01 -8.27
C HIS A 28 -9.82 6.76 -7.71
N LYS A 29 -9.40 5.58 -8.18
CA LYS A 29 -9.87 4.30 -7.63
C LYS A 29 -9.50 4.15 -6.16
N LEU A 30 -8.29 4.54 -5.77
CA LEU A 30 -7.86 4.50 -4.37
C LEU A 30 -8.75 5.39 -3.50
N ALA A 31 -8.96 6.65 -3.89
CA ALA A 31 -9.82 7.58 -3.15
C ALA A 31 -11.25 7.03 -3.01
N HIS A 32 -11.82 6.53 -4.11
CA HIS A 32 -13.14 5.91 -4.09
C HIS A 32 -13.20 4.67 -3.18
N ASP A 33 -12.21 3.79 -3.25
CA ASP A 33 -12.15 2.58 -2.42
C ASP A 33 -11.99 2.94 -0.93
N LEU A 34 -11.21 3.98 -0.59
CA LEU A 34 -11.08 4.49 0.78
C LEU A 34 -12.38 5.14 1.31
N GLU A 35 -13.22 5.69 0.45
CA GLU A 35 -14.49 6.30 0.86
C GLU A 35 -15.62 5.28 0.97
N THR A 36 -15.64 4.28 0.08
CA THR A 36 -16.80 3.39 -0.10
C THR A 36 -16.62 2.00 0.50
N ARG A 37 -15.39 1.56 0.76
CA ARG A 37 -15.12 0.22 1.27
C ARG A 37 -14.72 0.23 2.74
N GLN A 38 -15.10 -0.83 3.44
CA GLN A 38 -14.59 -1.12 4.78
C GLN A 38 -13.17 -1.68 4.75
N PHE A 39 -12.79 -2.29 3.62
CA PHE A 39 -11.56 -3.04 3.47
C PHE A 39 -10.88 -2.73 2.14
N LEU A 40 -9.58 -2.46 2.20
CA LEU A 40 -8.72 -2.17 1.05
C LEU A 40 -7.84 -3.40 0.74
N PRO A 41 -8.02 -4.06 -0.42
CA PRO A 41 -7.14 -5.15 -0.83
C PRO A 41 -5.81 -4.58 -1.36
N VAL A 42 -4.70 -5.13 -0.88
CA VAL A 42 -3.34 -4.73 -1.24
C VAL A 42 -2.45 -5.96 -1.40
N ALA A 43 -1.38 -5.85 -2.21
CA ALA A 43 -0.34 -6.87 -2.30
C ALA A 43 0.85 -6.50 -1.41
N ARG A 44 1.46 -7.48 -0.74
CA ARG A 44 2.66 -7.30 0.12
C ARG A 44 3.93 -7.91 -0.47
N GLY A 45 3.83 -8.51 -1.66
CA GLY A 45 4.92 -9.14 -2.38
C GLY A 45 4.37 -9.95 -3.54
N PRO A 46 5.24 -10.68 -4.27
CA PRO A 46 4.82 -11.60 -5.31
C PRO A 46 3.81 -12.60 -4.76
N GLU A 47 2.60 -12.62 -5.33
CA GLU A 47 1.50 -13.52 -4.96
C GLU A 47 1.01 -13.45 -3.50
N GLN A 48 1.50 -12.51 -2.70
CA GLN A 48 1.05 -12.29 -1.33
C GLN A 48 0.05 -11.14 -1.27
N TYR A 49 -1.20 -11.46 -0.92
CA TYR A 49 -2.27 -10.48 -0.79
C TYR A 49 -2.66 -10.30 0.68
N SER A 50 -3.12 -9.09 1.02
CA SER A 50 -3.61 -8.74 2.35
C SER A 50 -4.76 -7.76 2.23
N VAL A 51 -5.53 -7.66 3.31
CA VAL A 51 -6.69 -6.78 3.38
C VAL A 51 -6.51 -5.87 4.58
N VAL A 52 -6.58 -4.56 4.35
CA VAL A 52 -6.43 -3.54 5.38
C VAL A 52 -7.78 -2.93 5.69
N ALA A 53 -8.16 -2.87 6.97
CA ALA A 53 -9.40 -2.21 7.37
C ALA A 53 -9.23 -0.68 7.24
N VAL A 54 -10.07 -0.04 6.43
CA VAL A 54 -9.92 1.37 6.04
C VAL A 54 -10.04 2.29 7.26
N ASN A 55 -10.95 1.98 8.18
CA ASN A 55 -11.13 2.72 9.42
C ASN A 55 -9.94 2.64 10.40
N ARG A 56 -8.95 1.80 10.14
CA ARG A 56 -7.71 1.70 10.91
C ARG A 56 -6.54 2.46 10.28
N ILE A 57 -6.72 2.99 9.07
CA ILE A 57 -5.69 3.74 8.37
C ILE A 57 -5.65 5.15 8.96
N GLN A 58 -4.53 5.50 9.59
CA GLN A 58 -4.29 6.84 10.12
C GLN A 58 -3.79 7.79 9.02
N ARG A 59 -2.85 7.29 8.20
CA ARG A 59 -2.21 8.06 7.13
C ARG A 59 -1.88 7.13 5.97
N VAL A 60 -2.10 7.64 4.76
CA VAL A 60 -1.67 7.00 3.51
C VAL A 60 -0.71 7.94 2.82
N GLU A 61 0.47 7.43 2.52
CA GLU A 61 1.39 8.04 1.57
C GLU A 61 1.49 7.12 0.36
N PHE A 62 1.72 7.67 -0.83
CA PHE A 62 1.87 6.85 -2.02
C PHE A 62 2.78 7.49 -3.06
N GLU A 63 3.47 6.61 -3.78
CA GLU A 63 4.29 6.96 -4.93
C GLU A 63 3.69 6.29 -6.18
N ARG A 64 3.71 7.02 -7.29
CA ARG A 64 3.35 6.45 -8.58
C ARG A 64 4.55 5.65 -9.05
N VAL A 65 4.38 4.33 -9.14
CA VAL A 65 5.40 3.48 -9.74
C VAL A 65 5.27 3.62 -11.25
N ASP A 66 6.17 4.38 -11.87
CA ASP A 66 6.35 4.27 -13.31
C ASP A 66 6.91 2.87 -13.59
N ALA A 67 6.26 2.15 -14.49
CA ALA A 67 6.54 0.74 -14.77
C ALA A 67 7.96 0.46 -15.34
N ASP A 68 8.77 1.50 -15.52
CA ASP A 68 10.16 1.47 -15.97
C ASP A 68 11.19 1.74 -14.86
N ALA A 69 10.76 1.97 -13.61
CA ALA A 69 11.69 2.03 -12.47
C ALA A 69 12.01 0.60 -12.00
N GLN A 70 13.22 0.14 -12.34
CA GLN A 70 13.78 -1.17 -12.00
C GLN A 70 13.59 -1.59 -10.53
N PRO A 71 13.57 -2.91 -10.26
CA PRO A 71 13.43 -3.44 -8.91
C PRO A 71 14.62 -3.03 -8.05
N LEU A 72 14.35 -2.45 -6.88
CA LEU A 72 15.32 -2.40 -5.80
C LEU A 72 15.66 -3.85 -5.42
N SER A 73 16.75 -4.37 -6.00
CA SER A 73 17.36 -5.61 -5.56
C SER A 73 17.75 -5.49 -4.09
N ASP A 74 17.44 -6.55 -3.35
CA ASP A 74 17.80 -6.79 -1.97
C ASP A 74 19.22 -6.33 -1.61
N THR A 75 19.36 -5.68 -0.44
CA THR A 75 20.49 -5.98 0.43
C THR A 75 20.06 -5.85 1.89
N VAL A 76 19.64 -6.97 2.46
CA VAL A 76 19.94 -7.29 3.85
C VAL A 76 21.44 -7.52 3.93
N ALA A 77 22.13 -6.80 4.81
CA ALA A 77 23.45 -7.17 5.29
C ALA A 77 23.56 -6.80 6.77
N CYS A 78 23.45 -7.84 7.60
CA CYS A 78 23.94 -8.05 8.97
C CYS A 78 23.84 -6.92 10.00
#